data_AF-E4NCX3-F1
#
_entry.id   AF-E4NCX3-F1
#
_cell.length_a   1.000
_cell.length_b   1.000
_cell.length_c   1.000
_cell.angle_alpha   90.00
_cell.angle_beta   90.00
_cell.angle_gamma   90.00
#
_symmetry.space_group_name_H-M   'P 1'
#
loop_
_entity.id
_entity.type
_entity.pdbx_description
1 polymer ?
#
loop_
_entity_poly.entity_id
_entity_poly.type
_entity_poly.pdbx_seq_one_letter_code
_entity_poly.pdbx_strand_id
1 'polypeptide(L)'
;MAMGKRQRRRNREGVRQAAAPARVLYPTADQPLVEVHVAPGTAADLREVCELYWEFDEPGTWARNVSAIGTNASRIVKEAAVASLLTVMCPGCQSPLTVTTRSEMAATGYWGRDTFPLTPVQGRQRCLDCVEAAKIARAREVEHARAAEKERDERRVKSASEWLTQQAEVKEADDNPGVRSTLVLLAAVNMMHRTEKESFGPLRTAKYTFTGTLDRDIEAIKELHSKRWLVPTFPATVGDIVFDDDDRAVAVYVTQIPWRLPAWMGIGADARDMARGSADYILEYETALGDLREEVLNLEADLVVRYLSGLLAHKYQEAPIPEDRLTEAHDTARDALESGFSVGQMVAVAWSAASRSVAWGARTPWIKPGMVSAAAVTNLGKGVGYAKDRPVVEYELPHWLAEPAILAIGRRILRGSEGRQAVHDALRSVQQRINAREPVDLHDALVEPADDLVVAPADSGGPTDMIDFIAAPESDIDRSPLITCALVEADGSMEFKTITVDQMKELAGDPYGVDRIFVDGTPSINAYCTEYADNAIHGFNYVAGEMLRLLGGGVGAARGSIAFFQVRKGSHIPSSLDLEHQELLKLAHRAVTGTGAESP
;
A
#
# COMPACT_ATOMS: atom_id res chain seq x y z
N MET A 1 -0.52 44.82 44.11
CA MET A 1 -0.36 46.24 44.51
C MET A 1 -1.74 46.82 44.76
N ALA A 2 -2.06 47.09 46.03
CA ALA A 2 -3.38 47.51 46.48
C ALA A 2 -3.58 49.01 46.28
N MET A 3 -4.54 49.37 45.42
CA MET A 3 -4.93 50.76 45.15
C MET A 3 -5.58 51.37 46.40
N GLY A 4 -4.95 52.40 46.97
CA GLY A 4 -5.32 52.98 48.28
C GLY A 4 -6.69 53.66 48.32
N LYS A 5 -7.39 53.50 49.46
CA LYS A 5 -8.74 54.03 49.74
C LYS A 5 -8.91 55.55 49.53
N ARG A 6 -7.82 56.34 49.55
CA ARG A 6 -7.84 57.79 49.27
C ARG A 6 -7.94 58.15 47.78
N GLN A 7 -7.46 57.31 46.87
CA GLN A 7 -7.60 57.53 45.41
C GLN A 7 -9.05 57.30 44.95
N ARG A 8 -9.74 56.33 45.56
CA ARG A 8 -11.17 56.06 45.32
C ARG A 8 -12.10 57.19 45.78
N ARG A 9 -11.66 58.04 46.72
CA ARG A 9 -12.45 59.19 47.19
C ARG A 9 -12.27 60.41 46.29
N ARG A 10 -11.04 60.68 45.80
CA ARG A 10 -10.79 61.75 44.81
C ARG A 10 -11.40 61.48 43.43
N ASN A 11 -11.49 60.22 42.98
CA ASN A 11 -12.23 59.88 41.76
C ASN A 11 -13.76 59.88 41.92
N ARG A 12 -14.30 60.05 43.14
CA ARG A 12 -15.74 60.18 43.41
C ARG A 12 -16.19 61.63 43.64
N GLU A 13 -15.28 62.56 43.86
CA GLU A 13 -15.59 63.99 44.08
C GLU A 13 -15.42 64.85 42.81
N GLY A 14 -15.07 64.24 41.67
CA GLY A 14 -14.99 64.89 40.35
C GLY A 14 -16.15 64.57 39.40
N VAL A 15 -17.27 64.03 39.89
CA VAL A 15 -18.49 63.93 39.10
C VAL A 15 -19.21 65.27 39.21
N ARG A 16 -18.83 66.23 38.35
CA ARG A 16 -19.71 67.36 38.00
C ARG A 16 -21.10 66.77 37.74
N GLN A 17 -22.12 67.26 38.43
CA GLN A 17 -23.51 67.02 38.06
C GLN A 17 -23.63 67.24 36.56
N ALA A 18 -23.73 66.15 35.79
CA ALA A 18 -24.03 66.25 34.38
C ALA A 18 -25.39 66.95 34.31
N ALA A 19 -25.42 68.12 33.69
CA ALA A 19 -26.66 68.83 33.43
C ALA A 19 -27.62 67.83 32.76
N ALA A 20 -28.86 67.74 33.27
CA ALA A 20 -29.87 66.87 32.67
C ALA A 20 -29.97 67.18 31.16
N PRO A 21 -30.10 66.15 30.30
CA PRO A 21 -30.21 66.36 28.86
C PRO A 21 -31.36 67.33 28.58
N ALA A 22 -31.10 68.35 27.77
CA ALA A 22 -32.15 69.28 27.37
C ALA A 22 -33.15 68.51 26.48
N ARG A 23 -34.42 68.52 26.89
CA ARG A 23 -35.54 67.85 26.21
C ARG A 23 -36.40 68.92 25.56
N VAL A 24 -36.66 68.79 24.27
CA VAL A 24 -37.49 69.72 23.50
C VAL A 24 -38.61 68.94 22.84
N LEU A 25 -39.84 69.42 22.96
CA LEU A 25 -41.05 68.72 22.51
C LEU A 25 -41.69 69.45 21.33
N TYR A 26 -41.98 68.73 20.25
CA TYR A 26 -42.60 69.27 19.04
C TYR A 26 -43.89 68.51 18.68
N PRO A 27 -44.92 69.18 18.13
CA PRO A 27 -44.97 70.61 17.83
C PRO A 27 -45.23 71.50 19.07
N THR A 28 -45.89 70.96 20.10
CA THR A 28 -46.14 71.67 21.37
C THR A 28 -45.95 70.73 22.57
N ALA A 29 -45.80 71.31 23.77
CA ALA A 29 -45.67 70.52 25.00
C ALA A 29 -46.96 69.78 25.40
N ASP A 30 -48.12 70.31 25.02
CA ASP A 30 -49.43 69.74 25.36
C ASP A 30 -49.81 68.55 24.45
N GLN A 31 -49.29 68.53 23.21
CA GLN A 31 -49.50 67.44 22.24
C GLN A 31 -48.18 67.08 21.54
N PRO A 32 -47.22 66.48 22.26
CA PRO A 32 -45.91 66.19 21.70
C PRO A 32 -45.97 64.94 20.81
N LEU A 33 -45.46 65.08 19.59
CA LEU A 33 -45.32 64.02 18.60
C LEU A 33 -43.86 63.56 18.45
N VAL A 34 -42.92 64.49 18.64
CA VAL A 34 -41.49 64.23 18.60
C VAL A 34 -40.84 64.82 19.84
N GLU A 35 -39.98 64.04 20.47
CA GLU A 35 -39.15 64.48 21.59
C GLU A 35 -37.68 64.49 21.19
N VAL A 36 -37.02 65.63 21.27
CA VAL A 36 -35.61 65.79 20.93
C VAL A 36 -34.77 65.84 22.20
N HIS A 37 -33.82 64.92 22.30
CA HIS A 37 -32.82 64.86 23.36
C HIS A 37 -31.50 65.41 22.83
N VAL A 38 -31.04 66.54 23.39
CA VAL A 38 -29.72 67.09 23.09
C VAL A 38 -28.70 66.56 24.09
N ALA A 39 -27.54 66.11 23.59
CA ALA A 39 -26.49 65.53 24.40
C ALA A 39 -26.02 66.48 25.52
N PRO A 40 -25.73 65.98 26.73
CA PRO A 40 -25.28 66.80 27.84
C PRO A 40 -23.90 67.39 27.53
N GLY A 41 -23.74 68.70 27.74
CA GLY A 41 -22.50 69.43 27.45
C GLY A 41 -22.41 70.03 26.05
N THR A 42 -23.42 69.84 25.19
CA THR A 42 -23.54 70.56 23.91
C THR A 42 -23.59 72.07 24.15
N ALA A 43 -22.73 72.81 23.45
CA ALA A 43 -22.63 74.26 23.52
C ALA A 43 -23.96 74.94 23.13
N ALA A 44 -24.22 76.13 23.68
CA ALA A 44 -25.54 76.78 23.56
C ALA A 44 -25.92 77.11 22.11
N ASP A 45 -24.94 77.54 21.30
CA ASP A 45 -25.06 77.78 19.87
C ASP A 45 -25.41 76.50 19.09
N LEU A 46 -24.80 75.35 19.43
CA LEU A 46 -25.11 74.07 18.81
C LEU A 46 -26.46 73.51 19.25
N ARG A 47 -26.91 73.83 20.47
CA ARG A 47 -28.24 73.48 20.96
C ARG A 47 -29.32 74.21 20.17
N GLU A 48 -29.13 75.51 19.95
CA GLU A 48 -30.03 76.32 19.10
C GLU A 48 -30.14 75.70 17.69
N VAL A 49 -29.02 75.29 17.09
CA VAL A 49 -29.03 74.58 15.80
C VAL A 49 -29.85 73.28 15.86
N CYS A 50 -29.78 72.51 16.95
CA CYS A 50 -30.58 71.29 17.12
C CYS A 50 -32.07 71.57 17.26
N GLU A 51 -32.43 72.61 18.00
CA GLU A 51 -33.82 73.05 18.17
C GLU A 51 -34.41 73.47 16.82
N LEU A 52 -33.76 74.40 16.12
CA LEU A 52 -34.19 74.87 14.79
C LEU A 52 -34.25 73.75 13.75
N TYR A 53 -33.40 72.73 13.87
CA TYR A 53 -33.40 71.60 12.96
C TYR A 53 -34.57 70.64 13.17
N TRP A 54 -35.12 70.50 14.36
CA TRP A 54 -36.28 69.61 14.58
C TRP A 54 -37.62 70.34 14.63
N GLU A 55 -37.61 71.67 14.53
CA GLU A 55 -38.81 72.52 14.59
C GLU A 55 -39.80 72.25 13.45
N PHE A 56 -41.07 72.03 13.83
CA PHE A 56 -42.23 71.96 12.95
C PHE A 56 -43.50 72.34 13.71
N ASP A 57 -44.45 72.97 13.00
CA ASP A 57 -45.77 73.32 13.55
C ASP A 57 -46.85 72.32 13.13
N GLU A 58 -46.79 71.83 11.89
CA GLU A 58 -47.66 70.79 11.35
C GLU A 58 -46.84 69.57 10.94
N PRO A 59 -47.29 68.33 11.25
CA PRO A 59 -46.62 67.12 10.78
C PRO A 59 -46.42 67.13 9.25
N GLY A 60 -45.30 66.62 8.78
CA GLY A 60 -44.98 66.60 7.34
C GLY A 60 -44.36 67.90 6.80
N THR A 61 -44.39 69.01 7.56
CA THR A 61 -43.85 70.30 7.12
C THR A 61 -42.83 70.84 8.12
N TRP A 62 -41.58 70.94 7.70
CA TRP A 62 -40.52 71.53 8.54
C TRP A 62 -40.65 73.05 8.60
N ALA A 63 -40.49 73.65 9.79
CA ALA A 63 -40.58 75.11 9.95
C ALA A 63 -39.48 75.86 9.18
N ARG A 64 -38.30 75.21 9.01
CA ARG A 64 -37.14 75.79 8.33
C ARG A 64 -36.46 74.81 7.39
N ASN A 65 -35.91 75.32 6.28
CA ASN A 65 -35.03 74.56 5.39
C ASN A 65 -33.66 74.34 6.04
N VAL A 66 -33.06 73.15 5.86
CA VAL A 66 -31.75 72.82 6.47
C VAL A 66 -30.65 73.80 6.03
N SER A 67 -30.68 74.27 4.77
CA SER A 67 -29.74 75.26 4.24
C SER A 67 -29.84 76.63 4.93
N ALA A 68 -31.02 76.99 5.44
CA ALA A 68 -31.26 78.25 6.15
C ALA A 68 -30.80 78.21 7.62
N ILE A 69 -30.59 77.02 8.17
CA ILE A 69 -30.08 76.81 9.54
C ILE A 69 -28.54 76.85 9.55
N GLY A 70 -27.91 76.30 8.50
CA GLY A 70 -26.46 76.38 8.29
C GLY A 70 -25.93 75.21 7.47
N THR A 71 -24.78 75.40 6.80
CA THR A 71 -24.17 74.41 5.88
C THR A 71 -23.76 73.10 6.54
N ASN A 72 -23.55 73.08 7.86
CA ASN A 72 -23.21 71.88 8.64
C ASN A 72 -24.33 71.38 9.57
N ALA A 73 -25.54 71.98 9.53
CA ALA A 73 -26.60 71.73 10.50
C ALA A 73 -26.94 70.23 10.64
N SER A 74 -27.10 69.51 9.53
CA SER A 74 -27.44 68.06 9.59
C SER A 74 -26.34 67.21 10.21
N ARG A 75 -25.06 67.59 10.09
CA ARG A 75 -23.94 66.86 10.69
C ARG A 75 -23.84 67.15 12.18
N ILE A 76 -23.94 68.42 12.56
CA ILE A 76 -23.96 68.88 13.95
C ILE A 76 -25.08 68.17 14.71
N VAL A 77 -26.29 68.15 14.16
CA VAL A 77 -27.46 67.55 14.82
C VAL A 77 -27.31 66.04 14.96
N LYS A 78 -26.80 65.35 13.92
CA LYS A 78 -26.55 63.91 13.99
C LYS A 78 -25.59 63.52 15.12
N GLU A 79 -24.64 64.39 15.44
CA GLU A 79 -23.65 64.18 16.52
C GLU A 79 -24.17 64.64 17.89
N ALA A 80 -25.02 65.67 17.93
CA ALA A 80 -25.38 66.37 19.16
C ALA A 80 -26.81 66.10 19.67
N ALA A 81 -27.71 65.53 18.88
CA ALA A 81 -29.09 65.29 19.27
C ALA A 81 -29.71 64.02 18.67
N VAL A 82 -30.70 63.47 19.36
CA VAL A 82 -31.52 62.33 18.93
C VAL A 82 -32.98 62.66 19.13
N ALA A 83 -33.83 62.41 18.13
CA ALA A 83 -35.26 62.61 18.18
C ALA A 83 -36.01 61.28 18.35
N SER A 84 -36.94 61.22 19.30
CA SER A 84 -37.82 60.09 19.60
C SER A 84 -39.22 60.38 19.04
N LEU A 85 -39.71 59.50 18.16
CA LEU A 85 -41.03 59.58 17.53
C LEU A 85 -42.08 58.99 18.48
N LEU A 86 -42.73 59.82 19.28
CA LEU A 86 -43.57 59.40 20.41
C LEU A 86 -44.80 58.58 20.01
N THR A 87 -45.25 58.71 18.75
CA THR A 87 -46.41 57.99 18.21
C THR A 87 -46.04 56.84 17.27
N VAL A 88 -44.75 56.62 16.98
CA VAL A 88 -44.27 55.52 16.14
C VAL A 88 -43.45 54.55 16.99
N MET A 89 -44.07 53.43 17.36
CA MET A 89 -43.49 52.47 18.30
C MET A 89 -42.70 51.37 17.59
N CYS A 90 -41.55 51.02 18.14
CA CYS A 90 -40.74 49.89 17.68
C CYS A 90 -41.55 48.59 17.76
N PRO A 91 -41.63 47.80 16.68
CA PRO A 91 -42.35 46.52 16.68
C PRO A 91 -41.72 45.46 17.60
N GLY A 92 -40.47 45.64 18.05
CA GLY A 92 -39.77 44.71 18.93
C GLY A 92 -39.97 44.97 20.42
N CYS A 93 -39.75 46.21 20.87
CA CYS A 93 -39.76 46.57 22.29
C CYS A 93 -40.87 47.56 22.68
N GLN A 94 -41.70 47.99 21.72
CA GLN A 94 -42.77 48.99 21.91
C GLN A 94 -42.30 50.37 22.39
N SER A 95 -40.99 50.65 22.39
CA SER A 95 -40.47 51.99 22.66
C SER A 95 -40.61 52.90 21.43
N PRO A 96 -40.69 54.23 21.60
CA PRO A 96 -40.61 55.19 20.49
C PRO A 96 -39.40 54.93 19.59
N LEU A 97 -39.57 55.06 18.27
CA LEU A 97 -38.45 54.99 17.33
C LEU A 97 -37.57 56.23 17.46
N THR A 98 -36.26 56.02 17.48
CA THR A 98 -35.28 57.10 17.52
C THR A 98 -34.70 57.35 16.13
N VAL A 99 -34.55 58.62 15.77
CA VAL A 99 -33.96 59.09 14.52
C VAL A 99 -32.97 60.23 14.81
N THR A 100 -31.88 60.29 14.06
CA THR A 100 -30.82 61.29 14.24
C THR A 100 -30.81 62.35 13.14
N THR A 101 -31.58 62.14 12.07
CA THR A 101 -31.70 63.08 10.95
C THR A 101 -33.12 63.15 10.39
N ARG A 102 -33.47 64.25 9.72
CA ARG A 102 -34.76 64.38 9.01
C ARG A 102 -34.92 63.33 7.90
N SER A 103 -33.83 62.91 7.27
CA SER A 103 -33.84 61.86 6.25
C SER A 103 -34.20 60.50 6.84
N GLU A 104 -33.69 60.17 8.02
CA GLU A 104 -34.08 58.96 8.76
C GLU A 104 -35.56 59.00 9.16
N MET A 105 -36.05 60.18 9.60
CA MET A 105 -37.47 60.38 9.88
C MET A 105 -38.34 60.15 8.65
N ALA A 106 -37.96 60.68 7.48
CA ALA A 106 -38.66 60.43 6.23
C ALA A 106 -38.61 58.94 5.82
N ALA A 107 -37.47 58.28 6.04
CA ALA A 107 -37.29 56.85 5.74
C ALA A 107 -38.17 55.91 6.59
N THR A 108 -38.73 56.39 7.71
CA THR A 108 -39.76 55.64 8.46
C THR A 108 -41.05 55.46 7.67
N GLY A 109 -41.30 56.29 6.66
CA GLY A 109 -42.52 56.29 5.84
C GLY A 109 -43.72 56.98 6.47
N TYR A 110 -43.56 57.52 7.69
CA TYR A 110 -44.64 58.19 8.43
C TYR A 110 -44.57 59.73 8.35
N TRP A 111 -43.56 60.32 7.72
CA TRP A 111 -43.47 61.78 7.62
C TRP A 111 -44.32 62.34 6.48
N GLY A 112 -45.44 62.97 6.84
CA GLY A 112 -46.36 63.66 5.93
C GLY A 112 -47.59 64.18 6.66
N ARG A 113 -48.27 65.16 6.07
CA ARG A 113 -49.40 65.87 6.71
C ARG A 113 -50.54 64.95 7.13
N ASP A 114 -50.87 63.99 6.25
CA ASP A 114 -51.96 63.04 6.47
C ASP A 114 -51.46 61.65 6.93
N THR A 115 -50.14 61.46 7.03
CA THR A 115 -49.52 60.14 7.28
C THR A 115 -48.85 60.02 8.64
N PHE A 116 -48.51 61.15 9.29
CA PHE A 116 -47.90 61.10 10.62
C PHE A 116 -48.96 60.75 11.68
N PRO A 117 -48.79 59.66 12.43
CA PRO A 117 -49.80 59.17 13.34
C PRO A 117 -49.91 60.06 14.58
N LEU A 118 -51.13 60.47 14.93
CA LEU A 118 -51.42 61.22 16.17
C LEU A 118 -51.62 60.30 17.38
N THR A 119 -51.91 59.02 17.13
CA THR A 119 -52.01 57.97 18.14
C THR A 119 -50.90 56.95 17.96
N PRO A 120 -50.44 56.26 19.01
CA PRO A 120 -49.40 55.24 18.89
C PRO A 120 -49.72 54.18 17.82
N VAL A 121 -48.84 54.01 16.84
CA VAL A 121 -48.90 52.94 15.83
C VAL A 121 -47.59 52.15 15.82
N GLN A 122 -47.65 50.90 15.37
CA GLN A 122 -46.47 50.06 15.22
C GLN A 122 -45.69 50.46 13.96
N GLY A 123 -44.42 50.82 14.13
CA GLY A 123 -43.49 51.15 13.06
C GLY A 123 -43.11 49.92 12.23
N ARG A 124 -42.69 50.15 10.98
CA ARG A 124 -42.19 49.08 10.08
C ARG A 124 -40.76 48.64 10.39
N GLN A 125 -39.97 49.51 11.01
CA GLN A 125 -38.56 49.30 11.33
C GLN A 125 -38.37 49.10 12.84
N ARG A 126 -37.35 48.34 13.23
CA ARG A 126 -36.95 48.19 14.64
C ARG A 126 -36.10 49.39 15.09
N CYS A 127 -36.20 49.80 16.35
CA CYS A 127 -35.34 50.84 16.91
C CYS A 127 -33.86 50.40 16.91
N LEU A 128 -32.95 51.37 17.00
CA LEU A 128 -31.51 51.13 17.00
C LEU A 128 -31.09 50.12 18.09
N ASP A 129 -31.68 50.22 19.29
CA ASP A 129 -31.39 49.30 20.40
C ASP A 129 -31.82 47.86 20.08
N CYS A 130 -32.98 47.66 19.44
CA CYS A 130 -33.45 46.35 19.01
C CYS A 130 -32.62 45.78 17.86
N VAL A 131 -32.13 46.63 16.95
CA VAL A 131 -31.25 46.22 15.85
C VAL A 131 -29.88 45.79 16.41
N GLU A 132 -29.32 46.56 17.33
CA GLU A 132 -28.03 46.24 17.95
C GLU A 132 -28.12 45.00 18.85
N ALA A 133 -29.20 44.86 19.63
CA ALA A 133 -29.45 43.65 20.43
C ALA A 133 -29.58 42.39 19.55
N ALA A 134 -30.26 42.47 18.41
CA ALA A 134 -30.38 41.35 17.46
C ALA A 134 -29.03 41.02 16.80
N LYS A 135 -28.21 42.03 16.50
CA LYS A 135 -26.85 41.85 15.97
C LYS A 135 -25.94 41.16 16.98
N ILE A 136 -25.99 41.56 18.25
CA ILE A 136 -25.26 40.91 19.35
C ILE A 136 -25.72 39.47 19.55
N ALA A 137 -27.04 39.21 19.53
CA ALA A 137 -27.58 37.85 19.65
C ALA A 137 -27.10 36.93 18.52
N ARG A 138 -27.19 37.38 17.26
CA ARG A 138 -26.66 36.63 16.10
C ARG A 138 -25.16 36.40 16.19
N ALA A 139 -24.38 37.38 16.65
CA ALA A 139 -22.95 37.21 16.85
C ALA A 139 -22.66 36.12 17.88
N ARG A 140 -23.39 36.09 19.00
CA ARG A 140 -23.29 35.03 20.01
C ARG A 140 -23.72 33.66 19.49
N GLU A 141 -24.77 33.58 18.69
CA GLU A 141 -25.20 32.33 18.04
C GLU A 141 -24.13 31.80 17.08
N VAL A 142 -23.53 32.66 16.27
CA VAL A 142 -22.44 32.29 15.36
C VAL A 142 -21.19 31.87 16.14
N GLU A 143 -20.85 32.56 17.22
CA GLU A 143 -19.73 32.17 18.10
C GLU A 143 -20.00 30.83 18.79
N HIS A 144 -21.21 30.60 19.30
CA HIS A 144 -21.58 29.33 19.91
C HIS A 144 -21.58 28.19 18.89
N ALA A 145 -22.08 28.42 17.67
CA ALA A 145 -22.05 27.43 16.59
C ALA A 145 -20.60 27.08 16.20
N ARG A 146 -19.72 28.09 16.07
CA ARG A 146 -18.30 27.87 15.79
C ARG A 146 -17.58 27.16 16.93
N ALA A 147 -17.90 27.48 18.18
CA ALA A 147 -17.33 26.80 19.34
C ALA A 147 -17.77 25.33 19.39
N ALA A 148 -19.05 25.04 19.14
CA ALA A 148 -19.57 23.69 19.08
C ALA A 148 -18.97 22.86 17.92
N GLU A 149 -18.79 23.47 16.74
CA GLU A 149 -18.12 22.83 15.60
C GLU A 149 -16.66 22.51 15.93
N LYS A 150 -15.93 23.46 16.53
CA LYS A 150 -14.54 23.25 16.96
C LYS A 150 -14.43 22.15 18.00
N GLU A 151 -15.31 22.12 19.01
CA GLU A 151 -15.32 21.08 20.03
C GLU A 151 -15.62 19.69 19.42
N ARG A 152 -16.52 19.65 18.42
CA ARG A 152 -16.81 18.43 17.66
C ARG A 152 -15.58 17.94 16.89
N ASP A 153 -14.90 18.83 16.20
CA ASP A 153 -13.68 18.48 15.45
C ASP A 153 -12.56 18.02 16.37
N GLU A 154 -12.38 18.66 17.53
CA GLU A 154 -11.41 18.24 18.54
C GLU A 154 -11.72 16.82 19.06
N ARG A 155 -13.00 16.50 19.32
CA ARG A 155 -13.43 15.14 19.69
C ARG A 155 -13.12 14.13 18.59
N ARG A 156 -13.44 14.46 17.34
CA ARG A 156 -13.18 13.60 16.17
C ARG A 156 -11.70 13.34 15.97
N VAL A 157 -10.86 14.38 16.06
CA VAL A 157 -9.39 14.24 15.95
C VAL A 157 -8.84 13.32 17.05
N LYS A 158 -9.33 13.48 18.29
CA LYS A 158 -8.93 12.63 19.42
C LYS A 158 -9.34 11.18 19.19
N SER A 159 -10.61 10.94 18.85
CA SER A 159 -11.11 9.58 18.59
C SER A 159 -10.41 8.91 17.41
N ALA A 160 -10.18 9.65 16.32
CA ALA A 160 -9.40 9.19 15.18
C ALA A 160 -7.99 8.75 15.57
N SER A 161 -7.32 9.55 16.40
CA SER A 161 -5.95 9.26 16.84
C SER A 161 -5.90 8.02 17.72
N GLU A 162 -6.83 7.89 18.67
CA GLU A 162 -6.95 6.72 19.53
C GLU A 162 -7.25 5.45 18.71
N TRP A 163 -8.16 5.54 17.73
CA TRP A 163 -8.49 4.42 16.86
C TRP A 163 -7.30 3.99 15.99
N LEU A 164 -6.58 4.92 15.37
CA LEU A 164 -5.39 4.62 14.57
C LEU A 164 -4.27 3.99 15.41
N THR A 165 -4.07 4.46 16.64
CA THR A 165 -3.12 3.84 17.58
C THR A 165 -3.55 2.41 17.94
N GLN A 166 -4.84 2.16 18.19
CA GLN A 166 -5.34 0.82 18.45
C GLN A 166 -5.14 -0.12 17.25
N GLN A 167 -5.38 0.35 16.02
CA GLN A 167 -5.10 -0.44 14.82
C GLN A 167 -3.60 -0.76 14.68
N ALA A 168 -2.72 0.15 15.08
CA ALA A 168 -1.28 -0.05 15.01
C ALA A 168 -0.73 -1.07 16.03
N GLU A 169 -1.40 -1.21 17.18
CA GLU A 169 -0.99 -2.06 18.31
C GLU A 169 -1.50 -3.52 18.20
N VAL A 170 -1.92 -3.93 17.00
CA VAL A 170 -2.20 -5.34 16.73
C VAL A 170 -0.99 -6.21 17.08
N LYS A 171 -1.25 -7.36 17.71
CA LYS A 171 -0.23 -8.28 18.23
C LYS A 171 0.25 -9.34 17.24
N GLU A 172 -0.58 -9.75 16.29
CA GLU A 172 -0.27 -10.78 15.29
C GLU A 172 -1.24 -10.71 14.11
N ALA A 173 -0.88 -11.38 13.00
CA ALA A 173 -1.77 -11.63 11.88
C ALA A 173 -2.89 -12.60 12.26
N ASP A 174 -4.08 -12.40 11.71
CA ASP A 174 -5.21 -13.30 11.95
C ASP A 174 -5.17 -14.53 11.02
N ASP A 175 -4.67 -14.36 9.79
CA ASP A 175 -4.56 -15.40 8.75
C ASP A 175 -3.59 -14.96 7.65
N ASN A 176 -3.12 -15.87 6.81
CA ASN A 176 -2.24 -15.55 5.68
C ASN A 176 -3.04 -14.94 4.51
N PRO A 177 -2.51 -13.92 3.81
CA PRO A 177 -3.21 -13.30 2.69
C PRO A 177 -3.25 -14.23 1.48
N GLY A 178 -4.25 -14.06 0.63
CA GLY A 178 -4.29 -14.72 -0.68
C GLY A 178 -3.15 -14.23 -1.58
N VAL A 179 -2.85 -15.00 -2.65
CA VAL A 179 -1.71 -14.78 -3.56
C VAL A 179 -1.56 -13.32 -4.01
N ARG A 180 -2.65 -12.71 -4.51
CA ARG A 180 -2.65 -11.31 -4.95
C ARG A 180 -2.24 -10.36 -3.83
N SER A 181 -2.87 -10.50 -2.66
CA SER A 181 -2.63 -9.64 -1.50
C SER A 181 -1.21 -9.81 -0.97
N THR A 182 -0.67 -11.03 -0.98
CA THR A 182 0.74 -11.30 -0.62
C THR A 182 1.72 -10.65 -1.61
N LEU A 183 1.43 -10.68 -2.91
CA LEU A 183 2.21 -9.95 -3.91
C LEU A 183 2.10 -8.42 -3.73
N VAL A 184 0.91 -7.90 -3.38
CA VAL A 184 0.70 -6.48 -3.06
C VAL A 184 1.51 -6.08 -1.83
N LEU A 185 1.55 -6.92 -0.80
CA LEU A 185 2.38 -6.71 0.38
C LEU A 185 3.86 -6.62 0.01
N LEU A 186 4.39 -7.55 -0.81
CA LEU A 186 5.77 -7.49 -1.30
C LEU A 186 6.06 -6.21 -2.10
N ALA A 187 5.15 -5.81 -2.97
CA ALA A 187 5.29 -4.56 -3.73
C ALA A 187 5.32 -3.34 -2.79
N ALA A 188 4.40 -3.27 -1.82
CA ALA A 188 4.34 -2.21 -0.83
C ALA A 188 5.64 -2.15 0.00
N VAL A 189 6.14 -3.29 0.48
CA VAL A 189 7.40 -3.39 1.23
C VAL A 189 8.58 -2.91 0.40
N ASN A 190 8.69 -3.34 -0.86
CA ASN A 190 9.73 -2.88 -1.78
C ASN A 190 9.67 -1.35 -2.01
N MET A 191 8.48 -0.79 -2.09
CA MET A 191 8.29 0.66 -2.21
C MET A 191 8.69 1.41 -0.95
N MET A 192 8.28 0.92 0.22
CA MET A 192 8.69 1.46 1.53
C MET A 192 10.21 1.41 1.70
N HIS A 193 10.85 0.33 1.24
CA HIS A 193 12.31 0.19 1.24
C HIS A 193 12.98 1.22 0.31
N ARG A 194 12.55 1.31 -0.95
CA ARG A 194 13.11 2.25 -1.94
C ARG A 194 12.95 3.72 -1.58
N THR A 195 11.87 4.07 -0.90
CA THR A 195 11.58 5.45 -0.50
C THR A 195 12.09 5.78 0.90
N GLU A 196 12.64 4.79 1.62
CA GLU A 196 13.04 4.90 3.03
C GLU A 196 11.91 5.41 3.94
N LYS A 197 10.65 5.09 3.60
CA LYS A 197 9.46 5.48 4.35
C LYS A 197 8.86 4.30 5.09
N GLU A 198 8.15 4.59 6.17
CA GLU A 198 7.38 3.60 6.95
C GLU A 198 6.00 3.30 6.34
N SER A 199 5.56 4.08 5.35
CA SER A 199 4.27 3.92 4.68
C SER A 199 4.36 4.19 3.18
N PHE A 200 3.46 3.61 2.39
CA PHE A 200 3.39 3.82 0.93
C PHE A 200 2.40 4.92 0.49
N GLY A 201 1.87 5.69 1.45
CA GLY A 201 0.98 6.83 1.22
C GLY A 201 -0.44 6.47 0.73
N PRO A 202 -1.31 7.46 0.48
CA PRO A 202 -2.68 7.25 0.02
C PRO A 202 -2.76 6.83 -1.45
N LEU A 203 -3.57 5.81 -1.75
CA LEU A 203 -3.77 5.33 -3.13
C LEU A 203 -4.31 6.41 -4.08
N ARG A 204 -5.17 7.32 -3.60
CA ARG A 204 -5.76 8.39 -4.42
C ARG A 204 -4.70 9.31 -5.04
N THR A 205 -3.55 9.44 -4.39
CA THR A 205 -2.43 10.28 -4.84
C THR A 205 -1.32 9.49 -5.52
N ALA A 206 -1.43 8.16 -5.53
CA ALA A 206 -0.45 7.29 -6.16
C ALA A 206 -0.46 7.46 -7.68
N LYS A 207 0.73 7.51 -8.28
CA LYS A 207 0.92 7.50 -9.75
C LYS A 207 1.03 6.08 -10.31
N TYR A 208 0.72 5.08 -9.49
CA TYR A 208 0.89 3.67 -9.77
C TYR A 208 -0.34 2.92 -9.27
N THR A 209 -0.50 1.70 -9.76
CA THR A 209 -1.47 0.73 -9.25
C THR A 209 -0.73 -0.57 -8.96
N PHE A 210 -1.09 -1.27 -7.89
CA PHE A 210 -0.45 -2.54 -7.57
C PHE A 210 -0.88 -3.63 -8.56
N THR A 211 -2.18 -3.75 -8.77
CA THR A 211 -2.86 -4.79 -9.56
C THR A 211 -3.22 -4.34 -10.98
N GLY A 212 -3.02 -3.06 -11.30
CA GLY A 212 -3.41 -2.47 -12.58
C GLY A 212 -4.71 -1.65 -12.52
N THR A 213 -5.52 -1.81 -11.48
CA THR A 213 -6.78 -1.07 -11.30
C THR A 213 -6.97 -0.64 -9.86
N LEU A 214 -7.60 0.52 -9.64
CA LEU A 214 -7.81 1.04 -8.29
C LEU A 214 -8.76 0.15 -7.47
N ASP A 215 -9.81 -0.39 -8.08
CA ASP A 215 -10.79 -1.22 -7.36
C ASP A 215 -10.16 -2.50 -6.81
N ARG A 216 -9.31 -3.17 -7.59
CA ARG A 216 -8.60 -4.37 -7.12
C ARG A 216 -7.50 -4.04 -6.11
N ASP A 217 -6.86 -2.87 -6.21
CA ASP A 217 -5.94 -2.39 -5.18
C ASP A 217 -6.67 -2.16 -3.84
N ILE A 218 -7.89 -1.61 -3.88
CA ILE A 218 -8.73 -1.42 -2.70
C ILE A 218 -9.07 -2.77 -2.08
N GLU A 219 -9.51 -3.76 -2.86
CA GLU A 219 -9.86 -5.09 -2.33
C GLU A 219 -8.65 -5.81 -1.73
N ALA A 220 -7.46 -5.73 -2.36
CA ALA A 220 -6.25 -6.31 -1.81
C ALA A 220 -5.84 -5.64 -0.48
N ILE A 221 -5.92 -4.31 -0.39
CA ILE A 221 -5.62 -3.60 0.87
C ILE A 221 -6.66 -3.90 1.95
N LYS A 222 -7.94 -4.02 1.60
CA LYS A 222 -8.99 -4.44 2.56
C LYS A 222 -8.69 -5.82 3.11
N GLU A 223 -8.28 -6.78 2.26
CA GLU A 223 -7.90 -8.11 2.71
C GLU A 223 -6.70 -8.04 3.65
N LEU A 224 -5.61 -7.37 3.24
CA LEU A 224 -4.40 -7.20 4.06
C LEU A 224 -4.71 -6.53 5.40
N HIS A 225 -5.60 -5.55 5.43
CA HIS A 225 -6.05 -4.90 6.66
C HIS A 225 -6.88 -5.85 7.53
N SER A 226 -7.85 -6.55 6.94
CA SER A 226 -8.72 -7.49 7.66
C SER A 226 -7.94 -8.65 8.30
N LYS A 227 -6.85 -9.08 7.66
CA LYS A 227 -5.92 -10.11 8.15
C LYS A 227 -4.76 -9.53 8.96
N ARG A 228 -4.76 -8.21 9.17
CA ARG A 228 -3.79 -7.44 9.97
C ARG A 228 -2.33 -7.47 9.52
N TRP A 229 -2.13 -7.57 8.20
CA TRP A 229 -0.84 -7.41 7.52
C TRP A 229 -0.50 -5.96 7.18
N LEU A 230 -1.52 -5.10 7.09
CA LEU A 230 -1.37 -3.66 6.92
C LEU A 230 -2.29 -2.92 7.88
N VAL A 231 -1.85 -1.73 8.31
CA VAL A 231 -2.62 -0.86 9.20
C VAL A 231 -2.65 0.56 8.66
N PRO A 232 -3.76 1.29 8.81
CA PRO A 232 -3.82 2.71 8.48
C PRO A 232 -2.91 3.53 9.39
N THR A 233 -2.37 4.64 8.90
CA THR A 233 -1.45 5.48 9.68
C THR A 233 -1.53 6.96 9.31
N PHE A 234 -0.84 7.78 10.11
CA PHE A 234 -0.66 9.21 9.86
C PHE A 234 0.28 9.50 8.69
N PRO A 235 0.16 10.68 8.04
CA PRO A 235 -0.83 11.74 8.29
C PRO A 235 -2.25 11.39 7.80
N ALA A 236 -3.26 11.72 8.60
CA ALA A 236 -4.68 11.54 8.28
C ALA A 236 -5.48 12.77 8.76
N THR A 237 -6.56 13.09 8.05
CA THR A 237 -7.51 14.17 8.37
C THR A 237 -8.86 13.60 8.80
N VAL A 238 -9.71 14.44 9.41
CA VAL A 238 -11.08 14.05 9.79
C VAL A 238 -11.89 13.61 8.56
N GLY A 239 -11.59 14.12 7.37
CA GLY A 239 -12.27 13.69 6.14
C GLY A 239 -11.92 12.26 5.69
N ASP A 240 -10.79 11.72 6.13
CA ASP A 240 -10.28 10.40 5.71
C ASP A 240 -10.86 9.26 6.58
N ILE A 241 -11.63 9.61 7.61
CA ILE A 241 -12.11 8.71 8.67
C ILE A 241 -13.64 8.79 8.72
N VAL A 242 -14.28 7.63 8.92
CA VAL A 242 -15.71 7.50 9.12
C VAL A 242 -15.99 7.52 10.62
N PHE A 243 -16.92 8.37 11.03
CA PHE A 243 -17.36 8.52 12.41
C PHE A 243 -18.81 8.07 12.57
N ASP A 244 -19.14 7.49 13.71
CA ASP A 244 -20.53 7.24 14.12
C ASP A 244 -21.23 8.52 14.64
N ASP A 245 -22.48 8.36 15.08
CA ASP A 245 -23.29 9.47 15.60
C ASP A 245 -22.71 10.08 16.90
N ASP A 246 -21.88 9.33 17.63
CA ASP A 246 -21.18 9.75 18.85
C ASP A 246 -19.79 10.36 18.57
N ASP A 247 -19.49 10.64 17.30
CA ASP A 247 -18.20 11.13 16.81
C ASP A 247 -17.02 10.17 17.13
N ARG A 248 -17.28 8.86 17.22
CA ARG A 248 -16.25 7.82 17.36
C ARG A 248 -15.81 7.31 16.01
N ALA A 249 -14.50 7.21 15.82
CA ALA A 249 -13.91 6.66 14.60
C ALA A 249 -14.21 5.15 14.49
N VAL A 250 -14.76 4.72 13.35
CA VAL A 250 -15.17 3.32 13.11
C VAL A 250 -14.50 2.70 11.88
N ALA A 251 -14.13 3.50 10.89
CA ALA A 251 -13.51 3.03 9.65
C ALA A 251 -12.70 4.13 8.96
N VAL A 252 -11.98 3.77 7.90
CA VAL A 252 -11.17 4.68 7.08
C VAL A 252 -11.50 4.54 5.60
N TYR A 253 -11.34 5.62 4.85
CA TYR A 253 -11.38 5.56 3.40
C TYR A 253 -10.05 5.03 2.85
N VAL A 254 -10.06 3.79 2.36
CA VAL A 254 -8.86 3.06 1.92
C VAL A 254 -7.97 3.85 0.96
N THR A 255 -8.58 4.64 0.09
CA THR A 255 -7.86 5.42 -0.91
C THR A 255 -7.26 6.73 -0.39
N GLN A 256 -7.74 7.23 0.75
CA GLN A 256 -7.40 8.56 1.26
C GLN A 256 -6.35 8.55 2.37
N ILE A 257 -6.18 7.41 3.04
CA ILE A 257 -5.25 7.26 4.16
C ILE A 257 -3.94 6.56 3.76
N PRO A 258 -2.79 6.93 4.36
CA PRO A 258 -1.56 6.15 4.27
C PRO A 258 -1.64 4.79 4.97
N TRP A 259 -0.87 3.82 4.47
CA TRP A 259 -0.83 2.45 4.96
C TRP A 259 0.60 2.04 5.32
N ARG A 260 0.77 1.32 6.43
CA ARG A 260 2.07 0.82 6.92
C ARG A 260 1.99 -0.61 7.45
N LEU A 261 3.16 -1.18 7.75
CA LEU A 261 3.28 -2.45 8.46
C LEU A 261 2.89 -2.30 9.95
N PRO A 262 2.25 -3.33 10.54
CA PRO A 262 1.87 -3.35 11.95
C PRO A 262 3.08 -3.49 12.88
N ALA A 263 2.92 -3.10 14.14
CA ALA A 263 4.03 -3.07 15.11
C ALA A 263 4.58 -4.45 15.47
N TRP A 264 3.77 -5.52 15.35
CA TRP A 264 4.21 -6.88 15.65
C TRP A 264 5.28 -7.41 14.69
N MET A 265 5.41 -6.82 13.49
CA MET A 265 6.49 -7.15 12.56
C MET A 265 7.82 -6.47 12.94
N GLY A 266 7.83 -5.58 13.93
CA GLY A 266 8.98 -4.74 14.30
C GLY A 266 8.85 -3.30 13.80
N ILE A 267 9.98 -2.60 13.69
CA ILE A 267 10.03 -1.18 13.31
C ILE A 267 11.04 -0.98 12.18
N GLY A 268 10.73 -0.09 11.23
CA GLY A 268 11.70 0.35 10.22
C GLY A 268 12.16 -0.74 9.26
N ALA A 269 13.48 -0.99 9.21
CA ALA A 269 14.08 -1.99 8.32
C ALA A 269 13.69 -3.42 8.70
N ASP A 270 13.77 -3.76 9.98
CA ASP A 270 13.45 -5.09 10.50
C ASP A 270 12.01 -5.51 10.15
N ALA A 271 11.05 -4.58 10.27
CA ALA A 271 9.66 -4.82 9.86
C ALA A 271 9.53 -5.17 8.38
N ARG A 272 10.28 -4.48 7.52
CA ARG A 272 10.25 -4.70 6.08
C ARG A 272 10.89 -6.04 5.72
N ASP A 273 11.99 -6.41 6.38
CA ASP A 273 12.66 -7.68 6.14
C ASP A 273 11.81 -8.86 6.65
N MET A 274 11.18 -8.73 7.82
CA MET A 274 10.23 -9.72 8.33
C MET A 274 9.01 -9.88 7.43
N ALA A 275 8.41 -8.76 6.98
CA ALA A 275 7.25 -8.79 6.07
C ALA A 275 7.62 -9.43 4.73
N ARG A 276 8.80 -9.12 4.18
CA ARG A 276 9.31 -9.74 2.96
C ARG A 276 9.52 -11.24 3.15
N GLY A 277 10.24 -11.66 4.19
CA GLY A 277 10.49 -13.08 4.47
C GLY A 277 9.21 -13.87 4.68
N SER A 278 8.22 -13.29 5.37
CA SER A 278 6.91 -13.92 5.58
C SER A 278 6.14 -14.06 4.28
N ALA A 279 6.12 -13.01 3.44
CA ALA A 279 5.43 -13.05 2.16
C ALA A 279 6.10 -14.00 1.16
N ASP A 280 7.43 -14.04 1.13
CA ASP A 280 8.18 -15.03 0.34
C ASP A 280 7.86 -16.45 0.83
N TYR A 281 7.82 -16.69 2.15
CA TYR A 281 7.43 -17.99 2.71
C TYR A 281 6.01 -18.41 2.29
N ILE A 282 5.02 -17.52 2.40
CA ILE A 282 3.63 -17.78 2.00
C ILE A 282 3.56 -18.14 0.52
N LEU A 283 4.25 -17.41 -0.35
CA LEU A 283 4.21 -17.64 -1.80
C LEU A 283 4.97 -18.90 -2.22
N GLU A 284 6.01 -19.29 -1.50
CA GLU A 284 6.84 -20.44 -1.86
C GLU A 284 6.35 -21.76 -1.28
N TYR A 285 5.82 -21.75 -0.06
CA TYR A 285 5.53 -22.98 0.69
C TYR A 285 4.05 -23.22 0.96
N GLU A 286 3.25 -22.16 1.09
CA GLU A 286 1.81 -22.30 1.40
C GLU A 286 0.90 -22.12 0.18
N THR A 287 1.38 -21.36 -0.81
CA THR A 287 0.65 -21.11 -2.05
C THR A 287 0.91 -22.24 -3.03
N ALA A 288 -0.15 -22.83 -3.59
CA ALA A 288 0.01 -23.78 -4.68
C ALA A 288 0.60 -23.07 -5.91
N LEU A 289 1.60 -23.68 -6.56
CA LEU A 289 2.22 -23.14 -7.77
C LEU A 289 1.18 -22.80 -8.87
N GLY A 290 0.10 -23.58 -8.94
CA GLY A 290 -1.03 -23.34 -9.84
C GLY A 290 -1.71 -21.99 -9.59
N ASP A 291 -1.94 -21.63 -8.33
CA ASP A 291 -2.61 -20.38 -7.95
C ASP A 291 -1.74 -19.15 -8.26
N LEU A 292 -0.43 -19.25 -8.02
CA LEU A 292 0.53 -18.20 -8.40
C LEU A 292 0.57 -18.03 -9.92
N ARG A 293 0.60 -19.13 -10.67
CA ARG A 293 0.56 -19.09 -12.14
C ARG A 293 -0.72 -18.46 -12.64
N GLU A 294 -1.86 -18.84 -12.07
CA GLU A 294 -3.17 -18.29 -12.43
C GLU A 294 -3.24 -16.78 -12.16
N GLU A 295 -2.76 -16.31 -11.01
CA GLU A 295 -2.76 -14.88 -10.69
C GLU A 295 -1.85 -14.08 -11.65
N VAL A 296 -0.66 -14.60 -11.98
CA VAL A 296 0.23 -13.97 -12.97
C VAL A 296 -0.44 -13.89 -14.34
N LEU A 297 -1.07 -14.99 -14.81
CA LEU A 297 -1.78 -15.02 -16.09
C LEU A 297 -2.95 -14.04 -16.12
N ASN A 298 -3.72 -13.93 -15.04
CA ASN A 298 -4.82 -12.96 -14.92
C ASN A 298 -4.29 -11.51 -15.03
N LEU A 299 -3.21 -11.18 -14.32
CA LEU A 299 -2.58 -9.85 -14.40
C LEU A 299 -2.09 -9.51 -15.82
N GLU A 300 -1.55 -10.49 -16.53
CA GLU A 300 -1.11 -10.34 -17.92
C GLU A 300 -2.29 -10.17 -18.88
N ALA A 301 -3.36 -10.96 -18.72
CA ALA A 301 -4.57 -10.84 -19.51
C ALA A 301 -5.24 -9.47 -19.32
N ASP A 302 -5.37 -9.01 -18.07
CA ASP A 302 -5.89 -7.67 -17.76
C ASP A 302 -5.05 -6.56 -18.38
N LEU A 303 -3.71 -6.70 -18.38
CA LEU A 303 -2.81 -5.74 -19.01
C LEU A 303 -3.07 -5.65 -20.52
N VAL A 304 -3.31 -6.78 -21.20
CA VAL A 304 -3.67 -6.82 -22.62
C VAL A 304 -5.03 -6.15 -22.87
N VAL A 305 -6.04 -6.42 -22.04
CA VAL A 305 -7.37 -5.81 -22.17
C VAL A 305 -7.33 -4.30 -21.92
N ARG A 306 -6.56 -3.85 -20.92
CA ARG A 306 -6.32 -2.43 -20.66
C ARG A 306 -5.58 -1.76 -21.80
N TYR A 307 -4.61 -2.44 -22.41
CA TYR A 307 -3.94 -1.96 -23.62
C TYR A 307 -4.94 -1.77 -24.77
N LEU A 308 -5.77 -2.78 -25.06
CA LEU A 308 -6.79 -2.71 -26.10
C LEU A 308 -7.77 -1.55 -25.84
N SER A 309 -8.27 -1.44 -24.61
CA SER A 309 -9.20 -0.37 -24.20
C SER A 309 -8.56 1.01 -24.32
N GLY A 310 -7.32 1.15 -23.87
CA GLY A 310 -6.57 2.40 -23.95
C GLY A 310 -6.23 2.81 -25.38
N LEU A 311 -5.94 1.86 -26.29
CA LEU A 311 -5.78 2.14 -27.71
C LEU A 311 -7.07 2.71 -28.32
N LEU A 312 -8.20 2.07 -28.06
CA LEU A 312 -9.50 2.50 -28.57
C LEU A 312 -9.83 3.91 -28.08
N ALA A 313 -9.68 4.17 -26.77
CA ALA A 313 -9.98 5.45 -26.17
C ALA A 313 -8.99 6.57 -26.55
N HIS A 314 -7.68 6.35 -26.36
CA HIS A 314 -6.68 7.42 -26.49
C HIS A 314 -6.22 7.65 -27.93
N LYS A 315 -6.00 6.57 -28.70
CA LYS A 315 -5.44 6.67 -30.05
C LYS A 315 -6.53 6.85 -31.10
N TYR A 316 -7.62 6.09 -30.98
CA TYR A 316 -8.68 6.06 -31.98
C TYR A 316 -9.92 6.88 -31.60
N GLN A 317 -10.00 7.38 -30.36
CA GLN A 317 -11.14 8.18 -29.85
C GLN A 317 -12.49 7.45 -29.97
N GLU A 318 -12.45 6.12 -29.86
CA GLU A 318 -13.64 5.27 -29.85
C GLU A 318 -14.24 5.17 -28.44
N ALA A 319 -15.53 4.83 -28.38
CA ALA A 319 -16.20 4.53 -27.12
C ALA A 319 -15.52 3.35 -26.37
N PRO A 320 -15.64 3.25 -25.04
CA PRO A 320 -15.07 2.14 -24.30
C PRO A 320 -15.62 0.78 -24.75
N ILE A 321 -14.90 -0.29 -24.43
CA ILE A 321 -15.38 -1.66 -24.63
C ILE A 321 -16.63 -1.85 -23.75
N PRO A 322 -17.76 -2.34 -24.29
CA PRO A 322 -18.95 -2.64 -23.50
C PRO A 322 -18.66 -3.62 -22.36
N GLU A 323 -19.28 -3.40 -21.18
CA GLU A 323 -19.01 -4.20 -19.98
C GLU A 323 -19.24 -5.69 -20.18
N ASP A 324 -20.29 -6.07 -20.92
CA ASP A 324 -20.62 -7.46 -21.27
C ASP A 324 -19.56 -8.14 -22.16
N ARG A 325 -18.69 -7.36 -22.80
CA ARG A 325 -17.61 -7.85 -23.67
C ARG A 325 -16.24 -7.86 -22.99
N LEU A 326 -16.10 -7.27 -21.81
CA LEU A 326 -14.83 -7.22 -21.09
C LEU A 326 -14.38 -8.61 -20.64
N THR A 327 -15.31 -9.44 -20.15
CA THR A 327 -15.03 -10.83 -19.76
C THR A 327 -14.55 -11.66 -20.96
N GLU A 328 -15.22 -11.55 -22.11
CA GLU A 328 -14.80 -12.25 -23.33
C GLU A 328 -13.39 -11.83 -23.78
N ALA A 329 -13.07 -10.53 -23.70
CA ALA A 329 -11.75 -10.03 -24.05
C ALA A 329 -10.66 -10.57 -23.09
N HIS A 330 -10.98 -10.62 -21.79
CA HIS A 330 -10.09 -11.15 -20.77
C HIS A 330 -9.83 -12.64 -20.98
N ASP A 331 -10.88 -13.46 -21.12
CA ASP A 331 -10.76 -14.91 -21.29
C ASP A 331 -10.01 -15.26 -22.57
N THR A 332 -10.28 -14.53 -23.66
CA THR A 332 -9.53 -14.68 -24.92
C THR A 332 -8.03 -14.39 -24.72
N ALA A 333 -7.69 -13.36 -23.96
CA ALA A 333 -6.29 -13.02 -23.70
C ALA A 333 -5.62 -14.05 -22.79
N ARG A 334 -6.32 -14.47 -21.73
CA ARG A 334 -5.86 -15.50 -20.79
C ARG A 334 -5.58 -16.82 -21.49
N ASP A 335 -6.53 -17.35 -22.26
CA ASP A 335 -6.40 -18.62 -22.99
C ASP A 335 -5.24 -18.59 -23.99
N ALA A 336 -5.00 -17.43 -24.62
CA ALA A 336 -3.88 -17.24 -25.52
C ALA A 336 -2.53 -17.29 -24.77
N LEU A 337 -2.42 -16.56 -23.66
CA LEU A 337 -1.22 -16.56 -22.83
C LEU A 337 -0.91 -17.96 -22.28
N GLU A 338 -1.93 -18.68 -21.81
CA GLU A 338 -1.80 -20.07 -21.36
C GLU A 338 -1.37 -21.02 -22.50
N SER A 339 -1.80 -20.74 -23.74
CA SER A 339 -1.36 -21.47 -24.93
C SER A 339 0.07 -21.16 -25.38
N GLY A 340 0.81 -20.31 -24.66
CA GLY A 340 2.22 -20.00 -24.91
C GLY A 340 2.48 -18.70 -25.65
N PHE A 341 1.48 -17.84 -25.85
CA PHE A 341 1.71 -16.49 -26.37
C PHE A 341 2.41 -15.63 -25.31
N SER A 342 3.34 -14.77 -25.73
CA SER A 342 3.90 -13.74 -24.85
C SER A 342 2.98 -12.52 -24.78
N VAL A 343 3.10 -11.73 -23.70
CA VAL A 343 2.38 -10.46 -23.58
C VAL A 343 2.68 -9.53 -24.76
N GLY A 344 3.94 -9.48 -25.23
CA GLY A 344 4.32 -8.65 -26.37
C GLY A 344 3.64 -9.08 -27.68
N GLN A 345 3.45 -10.38 -27.88
CA GLN A 345 2.66 -10.90 -29.01
C GLN A 345 1.19 -10.52 -28.86
N MET A 346 0.63 -10.65 -27.65
CA MET A 346 -0.76 -10.29 -27.40
C MET A 346 -1.03 -8.79 -27.58
N VAL A 347 -0.07 -7.93 -27.23
CA VAL A 347 -0.09 -6.49 -27.53
C VAL A 347 -0.14 -6.24 -29.04
N ALA A 348 0.67 -6.94 -29.83
CA ALA A 348 0.65 -6.83 -31.29
C ALA A 348 -0.71 -7.30 -31.89
N VAL A 349 -1.26 -8.40 -31.38
CA VAL A 349 -2.58 -8.91 -31.79
C VAL A 349 -3.68 -7.91 -31.43
N ALA A 350 -3.69 -7.38 -30.20
CA ALA A 350 -4.64 -6.38 -29.74
C ALA A 350 -4.58 -5.09 -30.56
N TRP A 351 -3.38 -4.63 -30.91
CA TRP A 351 -3.20 -3.48 -31.79
C TRP A 351 -3.79 -3.72 -33.18
N SER A 352 -3.52 -4.90 -33.78
CA SER A 352 -4.09 -5.27 -35.08
C SER A 352 -5.62 -5.35 -35.02
N ALA A 353 -6.16 -5.90 -33.93
CA ALA A 353 -7.59 -6.01 -33.69
C ALA A 353 -8.26 -4.63 -33.60
N ALA A 354 -7.70 -3.70 -32.82
CA ALA A 354 -8.19 -2.32 -32.74
C ALA A 354 -8.16 -1.64 -34.11
N SER A 355 -7.00 -1.67 -34.78
CA SER A 355 -6.80 -1.01 -36.08
C SER A 355 -7.78 -1.50 -37.15
N ARG A 356 -7.98 -2.82 -37.28
CA ARG A 356 -8.93 -3.41 -38.23
C ARG A 356 -10.37 -3.01 -37.91
N SER A 357 -10.73 -2.98 -36.63
CA SER A 357 -12.08 -2.66 -36.18
C SER A 357 -12.41 -1.20 -36.44
N VAL A 358 -11.47 -0.29 -36.17
CA VAL A 358 -11.61 1.14 -36.48
C VAL A 358 -11.68 1.37 -37.99
N ALA A 359 -10.87 0.69 -38.79
CA ALA A 359 -10.94 0.79 -40.25
C ALA A 359 -12.26 0.25 -40.82
N TRP A 360 -12.88 -0.74 -40.17
CA TRP A 360 -14.25 -1.17 -40.47
C TRP A 360 -15.28 -0.11 -40.03
N GLY A 361 -15.09 0.46 -38.84
CA GLY A 361 -15.87 1.56 -38.27
C GLY A 361 -15.99 2.74 -39.24
N ALA A 362 -14.85 3.25 -39.69
CA ALA A 362 -14.75 4.38 -40.61
C ALA A 362 -15.43 4.17 -41.97
N ARG A 363 -15.61 2.91 -42.39
CA ARG A 363 -16.27 2.56 -43.66
C ARG A 363 -17.78 2.35 -43.50
N THR A 364 -18.31 2.36 -42.28
CA THR A 364 -19.69 1.97 -42.00
C THR A 364 -20.42 3.09 -41.23
N PRO A 365 -21.14 3.98 -41.94
CA PRO A 365 -21.65 5.23 -41.37
C PRO A 365 -22.79 5.10 -40.34
N TRP A 366 -23.33 3.90 -40.13
CA TRP A 366 -24.50 3.66 -39.26
C TRP A 366 -24.17 2.94 -37.95
N ILE A 367 -22.88 2.87 -37.58
CA ILE A 367 -22.41 2.13 -36.41
C ILE A 367 -22.77 2.89 -35.13
N LYS A 368 -23.37 2.17 -34.16
CA LYS A 368 -23.66 2.70 -32.83
C LYS A 368 -22.37 2.85 -32.01
N PRO A 369 -22.29 3.79 -31.06
CA PRO A 369 -21.18 3.89 -30.12
C PRO A 369 -20.91 2.54 -29.44
N GLY A 370 -19.62 2.20 -29.27
CA GLY A 370 -19.16 0.96 -28.63
C GLY A 370 -19.11 -0.26 -29.56
N MET A 371 -19.73 -0.21 -30.74
CA MET A 371 -19.72 -1.34 -31.67
C MET A 371 -18.36 -1.57 -32.34
N VAL A 372 -17.57 -0.50 -32.57
CA VAL A 372 -16.17 -0.62 -33.01
C VAL A 372 -15.35 -1.35 -31.95
N SER A 373 -15.54 -0.99 -30.69
CA SER A 373 -14.84 -1.58 -29.55
C SER A 373 -15.24 -3.03 -29.29
N ALA A 374 -16.53 -3.37 -29.42
CA ALA A 374 -17.01 -4.76 -29.39
C ALA A 374 -16.45 -5.59 -30.57
N ALA A 375 -16.38 -5.00 -31.77
CA ALA A 375 -15.75 -5.64 -32.91
C ALA A 375 -14.23 -5.86 -32.68
N ALA A 376 -13.56 -4.98 -31.93
CA ALA A 376 -12.17 -5.14 -31.55
C ALA A 376 -11.96 -6.38 -30.64
N VAL A 377 -12.87 -6.65 -29.70
CA VAL A 377 -12.86 -7.88 -28.91
C VAL A 377 -13.02 -9.11 -29.81
N THR A 378 -13.99 -9.09 -30.74
CA THR A 378 -14.16 -10.19 -31.70
C THR A 378 -12.92 -10.40 -32.57
N ASN A 379 -12.29 -9.32 -33.01
CA ASN A 379 -11.09 -9.37 -33.84
C ASN A 379 -9.84 -9.78 -33.04
N LEU A 380 -9.81 -9.58 -31.72
CA LEU A 380 -8.79 -10.11 -30.84
C LEU A 380 -8.81 -11.65 -30.89
N GLY A 381 -9.97 -12.27 -30.66
CA GLY A 381 -10.12 -13.73 -30.72
C GLY A 381 -9.80 -14.32 -32.09
N LYS A 382 -10.26 -13.69 -33.17
CA LYS A 382 -9.86 -14.09 -34.54
C LYS A 382 -8.35 -13.95 -34.75
N GLY A 383 -7.76 -12.86 -34.25
CA GLY A 383 -6.34 -12.58 -34.34
C GLY A 383 -5.49 -13.66 -33.66
N VAL A 384 -5.85 -14.06 -32.44
CA VAL A 384 -5.24 -15.18 -31.72
C VAL A 384 -5.37 -16.46 -32.54
N GLY A 385 -6.56 -16.78 -33.04
CA GLY A 385 -6.80 -17.97 -33.85
C GLY A 385 -5.90 -18.05 -35.09
N TYR A 386 -5.73 -16.95 -35.83
CA TYR A 386 -4.83 -16.90 -36.99
C TYR A 386 -3.35 -16.94 -36.62
N ALA A 387 -3.01 -16.50 -35.42
CA ALA A 387 -1.63 -16.43 -34.95
C ALA A 387 -1.11 -17.78 -34.42
N LYS A 388 -1.98 -18.75 -34.10
CA LYS A 388 -1.53 -20.07 -33.62
C LYS A 388 -0.60 -20.78 -34.62
N ASP A 389 -0.79 -20.55 -35.90
CA ASP A 389 -0.03 -21.20 -36.98
C ASP A 389 1.10 -20.32 -37.55
N ARG A 390 1.36 -19.13 -36.98
CA ARG A 390 2.31 -18.15 -37.54
C ARG A 390 3.06 -17.37 -36.46
N PRO A 391 4.36 -17.08 -36.66
CA PRO A 391 5.10 -16.27 -35.71
C PRO A 391 4.52 -14.85 -35.65
N VAL A 392 4.23 -14.38 -34.44
CA VAL A 392 3.80 -13.00 -34.16
C VAL A 392 5.00 -12.20 -33.66
N VAL A 393 5.16 -10.99 -34.19
CA VAL A 393 6.19 -10.05 -33.73
C VAL A 393 5.83 -9.55 -32.33
N GLU A 394 6.82 -9.49 -31.44
CA GLU A 394 6.60 -8.96 -30.09
C GLU A 394 6.66 -7.44 -30.07
N TYR A 395 5.65 -6.81 -29.47
CA TYR A 395 5.60 -5.36 -29.27
C TYR A 395 5.89 -5.01 -27.80
N GLU A 396 6.59 -3.90 -27.60
CA GLU A 396 6.75 -3.31 -26.27
C GLU A 396 5.47 -2.58 -25.84
N LEU A 397 5.25 -2.53 -24.53
CA LEU A 397 4.15 -1.75 -23.97
C LEU A 397 4.43 -0.26 -24.11
N PRO A 398 3.42 0.55 -24.45
CA PRO A 398 3.61 1.98 -24.58
C PRO A 398 3.76 2.65 -23.21
N HIS A 399 4.51 3.75 -23.15
CA HIS A 399 4.76 4.53 -21.94
C HIS A 399 3.50 5.02 -21.19
N TRP A 400 2.36 5.14 -21.88
CA TRP A 400 1.10 5.56 -21.25
C TRP A 400 0.40 4.44 -20.47
N LEU A 401 0.80 3.17 -20.68
CA LEU A 401 0.24 2.03 -19.99
C LEU A 401 1.22 1.55 -18.92
N ALA A 402 0.92 1.85 -17.66
CA ALA A 402 1.70 1.37 -16.54
C ALA A 402 1.41 -0.12 -16.27
N GLU A 403 2.48 -0.91 -16.17
CA GLU A 403 2.41 -2.28 -15.68
C GLU A 403 1.98 -2.32 -14.21
N PRO A 404 1.19 -3.34 -13.79
CA PRO A 404 0.92 -3.60 -12.39
C PRO A 404 2.22 -3.78 -11.60
N ALA A 405 2.38 -3.08 -10.48
CA ALA A 405 3.61 -3.16 -9.68
C ALA A 405 3.93 -4.59 -9.20
N ILE A 406 2.90 -5.43 -9.04
CA ILE A 406 3.05 -6.82 -8.58
C ILE A 406 3.46 -7.80 -9.70
N LEU A 407 3.27 -7.45 -10.98
CA LEU A 407 3.45 -8.39 -12.09
C LEU A 407 4.91 -8.88 -12.22
N ALA A 408 5.88 -7.97 -12.16
CA ALA A 408 7.29 -8.32 -12.23
C ALA A 408 7.74 -9.20 -11.06
N ILE A 409 7.17 -8.97 -9.87
CA ILE A 409 7.43 -9.76 -8.67
C ILE A 409 6.86 -11.17 -8.85
N GLY A 410 5.59 -11.28 -9.24
CA GLY A 410 4.93 -12.55 -9.52
C GLY A 410 5.68 -13.40 -10.55
N ARG A 411 6.07 -12.81 -11.69
CA ARG A 411 6.88 -13.49 -12.73
C ARG A 411 8.23 -13.99 -12.21
N ARG A 412 8.87 -13.26 -11.31
CA ARG A 412 10.16 -13.65 -10.73
C ARG A 412 9.98 -14.88 -9.83
N ILE A 413 9.01 -14.82 -8.92
CA ILE A 413 8.73 -15.91 -7.96
C ILE A 413 8.23 -17.16 -8.70
N LEU A 414 7.35 -16.97 -9.69
CA LEU A 414 6.85 -18.06 -10.52
C LEU A 414 7.99 -18.77 -11.25
N ARG A 415 8.88 -18.04 -11.94
CA ARG A 415 10.05 -18.64 -12.62
C ARG A 415 10.97 -19.38 -11.66
N GLY A 416 11.19 -18.85 -10.46
CA GLY A 416 11.97 -19.53 -9.42
C GLY A 416 11.32 -20.85 -9.00
N SER A 417 10.01 -20.82 -8.74
CA SER A 417 9.27 -21.99 -8.29
C SER A 417 9.08 -23.05 -9.38
N GLU A 418 8.84 -22.65 -10.63
CA GLU A 418 8.82 -23.54 -11.79
C GLU A 418 10.19 -24.17 -12.04
N GLY A 419 11.27 -23.41 -11.90
CA GLY A 419 12.63 -23.92 -11.98
C GLY A 419 12.91 -24.99 -10.94
N ARG A 420 12.51 -24.76 -9.68
CA ARG A 420 12.63 -25.77 -8.60
C ARG A 420 11.80 -27.01 -8.88
N GLN A 421 10.54 -26.85 -9.26
CA GLN A 421 9.65 -27.96 -9.59
C GLN A 421 10.20 -28.81 -10.74
N ALA A 422 10.72 -28.18 -11.80
CA ALA A 422 11.34 -28.87 -12.93
C ALA A 422 12.58 -29.69 -12.50
N VAL A 423 13.40 -29.17 -11.57
CA VAL A 423 14.53 -29.93 -11.02
C VAL A 423 14.04 -31.12 -10.19
N HIS A 424 13.00 -30.96 -9.36
CA HIS A 424 12.41 -32.07 -8.61
C HIS A 424 11.80 -33.14 -9.51
N ASP A 425 11.10 -32.76 -10.57
CA ASP A 425 10.50 -33.71 -11.51
C ASP A 425 11.59 -34.43 -12.33
N ALA A 426 12.67 -33.73 -12.71
CA ALA A 426 13.84 -34.35 -13.33
C ALA A 426 14.53 -35.33 -12.37
N LEU A 427 14.73 -34.95 -11.10
CA LEU A 427 15.28 -35.81 -10.05
C LEU A 427 14.45 -37.10 -9.92
N ARG A 428 13.13 -36.97 -9.79
CA ARG A 428 12.21 -38.10 -9.68
C ARG A 428 12.25 -38.99 -10.92
N SER A 429 12.32 -38.39 -12.11
CA SER A 429 12.43 -39.14 -13.37
C SER A 429 13.71 -39.97 -13.43
N VAL A 430 14.87 -39.40 -13.08
CA VAL A 430 16.14 -40.14 -13.02
C VAL A 430 16.09 -41.24 -11.97
N GLN A 431 15.57 -40.95 -10.78
CA GLN A 431 15.41 -41.92 -9.69
C GLN A 431 14.52 -43.10 -10.12
N GLN A 432 13.42 -42.84 -10.84
CA GLN A 432 12.58 -43.88 -11.41
C GLN A 432 13.33 -44.72 -12.46
N ARG A 433 14.16 -44.12 -13.32
CA ARG A 433 14.98 -44.86 -14.29
C ARG A 433 15.99 -45.79 -13.60
N ILE A 434 16.69 -45.27 -12.59
CA ILE A 434 17.67 -46.05 -11.80
C ILE A 434 16.98 -47.21 -11.09
N ASN A 435 15.84 -46.95 -10.43
CA ASN A 435 15.09 -47.98 -9.69
C ASN A 435 14.41 -49.01 -10.62
N ALA A 436 14.09 -48.64 -11.86
CA ALA A 436 13.48 -49.53 -12.86
C ALA A 436 14.49 -50.45 -13.56
N ARG A 437 15.81 -50.20 -13.44
CA ARG A 437 16.82 -51.12 -13.96
C ARG A 437 16.75 -52.44 -13.18
N GLU A 438 16.43 -53.52 -13.88
CA GLU A 438 16.69 -54.85 -13.36
C GLU A 438 18.18 -55.01 -13.07
N PRO A 439 18.56 -55.71 -11.99
CA PRO A 439 19.96 -56.02 -11.74
C PRO A 439 20.49 -56.80 -12.94
N VAL A 440 21.35 -56.17 -13.71
CA VAL A 440 22.13 -56.90 -14.71
C VAL A 440 23.04 -57.82 -13.91
N ASP A 441 22.71 -59.10 -13.87
CA ASP A 441 23.56 -60.17 -13.36
C ASP A 441 24.81 -60.24 -14.25
N LEU A 442 25.76 -59.35 -13.97
CA LEU A 442 27.14 -59.43 -14.46
C LEU A 442 27.85 -60.51 -13.64
N HIS A 443 27.40 -61.76 -13.76
CA HIS A 443 28.12 -62.93 -13.26
C HIS A 443 29.08 -63.54 -14.30
N ASP A 444 29.17 -62.99 -15.52
CA ASP A 444 29.97 -63.59 -16.61
C ASP A 444 31.19 -62.78 -17.09
N ALA A 445 31.85 -62.01 -16.21
CA ALA A 445 33.11 -61.35 -16.60
C ALA A 445 34.16 -61.23 -15.48
N LEU A 446 34.19 -62.15 -14.52
CA LEU A 446 35.46 -62.48 -13.86
C LEU A 446 36.21 -63.40 -14.82
N VAL A 447 36.88 -62.80 -15.80
CA VAL A 447 38.04 -63.43 -16.42
C VAL A 447 39.03 -63.64 -15.29
N GLU A 448 39.18 -64.90 -14.87
CA GLU A 448 40.30 -65.33 -14.05
C GLU A 448 41.58 -64.78 -14.68
N PRO A 449 42.43 -64.04 -13.96
CA PRO A 449 43.76 -63.74 -14.48
C PRO A 449 44.47 -65.09 -14.66
N ALA A 450 44.76 -65.43 -15.91
CA ALA A 450 45.63 -66.55 -16.22
C ALA A 450 46.96 -66.33 -15.47
N ASP A 451 47.35 -67.34 -14.70
CA ASP A 451 48.69 -67.52 -14.15
C ASP A 451 49.73 -67.53 -15.28
N ASP A 452 50.17 -66.36 -15.73
CA ASP A 452 51.41 -66.21 -16.50
C ASP A 452 52.55 -65.91 -15.53
N LEU A 453 53.09 -66.99 -14.99
CA LEU A 453 54.40 -67.05 -14.34
C LEU A 453 55.50 -66.63 -15.33
N VAL A 454 55.81 -65.34 -15.38
CA VAL A 454 57.10 -64.87 -15.90
C VAL A 454 58.15 -65.07 -14.81
N VAL A 455 58.79 -66.23 -14.86
CA VAL A 455 60.02 -66.52 -14.13
C VAL A 455 61.13 -65.63 -14.69
N ALA A 456 61.53 -64.60 -13.95
CA ALA A 456 62.82 -63.94 -14.15
C ALA A 456 63.94 -64.88 -13.62
N PRO A 457 65.07 -65.01 -14.33
CA PRO A 457 66.14 -65.88 -13.87
C PRO A 457 66.88 -65.21 -12.71
N ALA A 458 67.03 -66.00 -11.64
CA ALA A 458 67.93 -65.70 -10.55
C ALA A 458 69.36 -65.63 -11.07
N ASP A 459 70.05 -64.53 -10.77
CA ASP A 459 71.50 -64.57 -10.64
C ASP A 459 71.95 -63.91 -9.33
N SER A 460 72.36 -64.82 -8.44
CA SER A 460 73.37 -64.76 -7.39
C SER A 460 73.84 -63.39 -6.84
N GLY A 461 73.55 -63.18 -5.55
CA GLY A 461 74.28 -62.22 -4.70
C GLY A 461 73.62 -61.93 -3.36
N GLY A 462 73.60 -62.88 -2.42
CA GLY A 462 73.36 -62.55 -1.01
C GLY A 462 74.66 -62.13 -0.32
N PRO A 463 74.68 -61.84 1.00
CA PRO A 463 73.62 -61.30 1.87
C PRO A 463 74.14 -60.14 2.75
N THR A 464 73.26 -59.26 3.26
CA THR A 464 73.35 -58.66 4.62
C THR A 464 72.31 -57.54 4.75
N ASP A 465 71.10 -57.88 5.19
CA ASP A 465 70.58 -57.43 6.49
C ASP A 465 69.13 -57.89 6.64
N MET A 466 68.93 -58.92 7.46
CA MET A 466 67.62 -59.50 7.75
C MET A 466 66.76 -58.59 8.66
N ILE A 467 67.32 -57.46 9.11
CA ILE A 467 66.63 -56.47 9.94
C ILE A 467 66.00 -55.36 9.07
N ASP A 468 66.55 -55.05 7.89
CA ASP A 468 65.98 -54.04 6.99
C ASP A 468 64.76 -54.55 6.20
N PHE A 469 64.58 -55.87 6.06
CA PHE A 469 63.41 -56.45 5.40
C PHE A 469 62.17 -56.52 6.31
N ILE A 470 62.35 -56.47 7.64
CA ILE A 470 61.23 -56.41 8.61
C ILE A 470 60.89 -54.94 8.95
N ALA A 471 61.81 -54.01 8.69
CA ALA A 471 61.64 -52.58 8.96
C ALA A 471 61.34 -51.73 7.71
N ALA A 472 61.24 -52.32 6.53
CA ALA A 472 60.62 -51.64 5.40
C ALA A 472 59.12 -51.53 5.72
N PRO A 473 58.55 -50.34 5.94
CA PRO A 473 57.09 -50.22 5.96
C PRO A 473 56.63 -50.83 4.63
N GLU A 474 55.78 -51.86 4.69
CA GLU A 474 55.02 -52.26 3.52
C GLU A 474 54.48 -50.97 2.96
N SER A 475 54.94 -50.58 1.77
CA SER A 475 54.41 -49.41 1.12
C SER A 475 52.92 -49.64 1.08
N ASP A 476 52.16 -48.79 1.78
CA ASP A 476 50.69 -48.68 1.76
C ASP A 476 50.25 -48.35 0.32
N ILE A 477 50.55 -49.24 -0.61
CA ILE A 477 50.03 -49.21 -1.96
C ILE A 477 48.62 -49.72 -1.78
N ASP A 478 47.73 -48.77 -1.54
CA ASP A 478 46.30 -48.98 -1.53
C ASP A 478 45.90 -49.76 -2.79
N ARG A 479 45.53 -51.03 -2.60
CA ARG A 479 45.07 -51.93 -3.66
C ARG A 479 43.55 -51.85 -3.87
N SER A 480 42.87 -50.93 -3.19
CA SER A 480 41.43 -50.75 -3.34
C SER A 480 41.08 -50.30 -4.76
N PRO A 481 39.94 -50.76 -5.30
CA PRO A 481 39.52 -50.39 -6.64
C PRO A 481 39.31 -48.88 -6.76
N LEU A 482 39.72 -48.31 -7.90
CA LEU A 482 39.37 -46.93 -8.25
C LEU A 482 37.89 -46.85 -8.58
N ILE A 483 37.19 -45.94 -7.90
CA ILE A 483 35.77 -45.68 -8.11
C ILE A 483 35.54 -44.19 -8.34
N THR A 484 34.54 -43.86 -9.16
CA THR A 484 34.03 -42.49 -9.26
C THR A 484 33.00 -42.27 -8.15
N CYS A 485 33.27 -41.34 -7.25
CA CYS A 485 32.35 -40.89 -6.20
C CYS A 485 32.04 -39.40 -6.37
N ALA A 486 30.93 -38.94 -5.78
CA ALA A 486 30.64 -37.51 -5.66
C ALA A 486 30.99 -37.06 -4.26
N LEU A 487 31.90 -36.09 -4.13
CA LEU A 487 32.28 -35.49 -2.87
C LEU A 487 31.53 -34.17 -2.72
N VAL A 488 30.77 -34.03 -1.64
CA VAL A 488 30.15 -32.77 -1.23
C VAL A 488 30.95 -32.24 -0.05
N GLU A 489 31.69 -31.17 -0.27
CA GLU A 489 32.56 -30.56 0.73
C GLU A 489 31.74 -29.81 1.80
N ALA A 490 32.35 -29.50 2.94
CA ALA A 490 31.69 -28.82 4.06
C ALA A 490 31.11 -27.44 3.70
N ASP A 491 31.62 -26.78 2.65
CA ASP A 491 31.11 -25.52 2.11
C ASP A 491 29.89 -25.70 1.17
N GLY A 492 29.49 -26.95 0.92
CA GLY A 492 28.39 -27.32 0.05
C GLY A 492 28.75 -27.41 -1.42
N SER A 493 30.01 -27.21 -1.82
CA SER A 493 30.47 -27.47 -3.18
C SER A 493 30.49 -28.97 -3.47
N MET A 494 30.23 -29.37 -4.73
CA MET A 494 30.21 -30.76 -5.14
C MET A 494 31.14 -31.00 -6.33
N GLU A 495 31.94 -32.05 -6.25
CA GLU A 495 32.80 -32.52 -7.34
C GLU A 495 32.75 -34.04 -7.50
N PHE A 496 33.05 -34.52 -8.71
CA PHE A 496 33.20 -35.95 -8.99
C PHE A 496 34.68 -36.30 -9.02
N LYS A 497 35.09 -37.24 -8.18
CA LYS A 497 36.48 -37.70 -8.04
C LYS A 497 36.57 -39.18 -8.38
N THR A 498 37.63 -39.57 -9.08
CA THR A 498 38.00 -40.98 -9.28
C THR A 498 39.18 -41.30 -8.38
N ILE A 499 38.89 -41.98 -7.28
CA ILE A 499 39.83 -42.24 -6.18
C ILE A 499 39.64 -43.66 -5.66
N THR A 500 40.55 -44.14 -4.84
CA THR A 500 40.40 -45.45 -4.19
C THR A 500 39.32 -45.39 -3.10
N VAL A 501 38.81 -46.56 -2.70
CA VAL A 501 37.79 -46.64 -1.62
C VAL A 501 38.32 -46.09 -0.29
N ASP A 502 39.60 -46.30 0.02
CA ASP A 502 40.19 -45.85 1.27
C ASP A 502 40.45 -44.33 1.25
N GLN A 503 40.92 -43.77 0.13
CA GLN A 503 40.97 -42.31 -0.07
C GLN A 503 39.58 -41.65 0.02
N MET A 504 38.55 -42.31 -0.50
CA MET A 504 37.17 -41.80 -0.40
C MET A 504 36.68 -41.74 1.05
N LYS A 505 36.96 -42.78 1.85
CA LYS A 505 36.67 -42.77 3.28
C LYS A 505 37.50 -41.70 4.00
N GLU A 506 38.77 -41.55 3.61
CA GLU A 506 39.65 -40.52 4.15
C GLU A 506 39.08 -39.12 3.96
N LEU A 507 38.65 -38.80 2.74
CA LEU A 507 38.01 -37.52 2.42
C LEU A 507 36.64 -37.34 3.07
N ALA A 508 35.90 -38.42 3.32
CA ALA A 508 34.62 -38.37 4.04
C ALA A 508 34.80 -38.20 5.57
N GLY A 509 35.99 -38.52 6.10
CA GLY A 509 36.45 -38.08 7.42
C GLY A 509 37.19 -39.11 8.28
N ASP A 510 38.10 -39.88 7.68
CA ASP A 510 39.19 -40.51 8.44
C ASP A 510 40.08 -39.40 9.05
N PRO A 511 40.60 -39.50 10.29
CA PRO A 511 40.70 -40.69 11.16
C PRO A 511 39.53 -40.93 12.14
N TYR A 512 38.41 -40.19 12.04
CA TYR A 512 37.44 -40.11 13.13
C TYR A 512 36.34 -41.18 13.11
N GLY A 513 36.41 -42.12 12.17
CA GLY A 513 35.36 -43.11 11.92
C GLY A 513 34.40 -42.61 10.84
N VAL A 514 34.16 -43.46 9.85
CA VAL A 514 33.29 -43.17 8.72
C VAL A 514 32.13 -44.14 8.76
N ASP A 515 30.93 -43.61 8.96
CA ASP A 515 29.71 -44.40 8.89
C ASP A 515 29.09 -44.33 7.51
N ARG A 516 28.45 -45.44 7.16
CA ARG A 516 27.76 -45.59 5.89
C ARG A 516 26.29 -45.27 6.07
N ILE A 517 25.83 -44.26 5.34
CA ILE A 517 24.41 -43.93 5.23
C ILE A 517 23.79 -44.73 4.09
N PHE A 518 22.68 -45.42 4.39
CA PHE A 518 21.81 -46.05 3.41
C PHE A 518 20.76 -45.06 2.93
N VAL A 519 20.61 -44.94 1.61
CA VAL A 519 19.67 -44.01 0.98
C VAL A 519 18.46 -44.80 0.49
N ASP A 520 17.42 -44.90 1.32
CA ASP A 520 16.28 -45.80 1.08
C ASP A 520 15.54 -45.49 -0.23
N GLY A 521 15.43 -44.21 -0.59
CA GLY A 521 14.78 -43.80 -1.84
C GLY A 521 15.56 -44.20 -3.10
N THR A 522 16.88 -44.38 -2.99
CA THR A 522 17.75 -44.79 -4.10
C THR A 522 18.71 -45.87 -3.60
N PRO A 523 18.27 -47.15 -3.47
CA PRO A 523 19.03 -48.21 -2.79
C PRO A 523 20.38 -48.54 -3.42
N SER A 524 20.62 -48.08 -4.66
CA SER A 524 21.91 -48.19 -5.35
C SER A 524 22.88 -47.05 -5.03
N ILE A 525 22.48 -46.03 -4.26
CA ILE A 525 23.36 -44.96 -3.78
C ILE A 525 23.53 -45.13 -2.27
N ASN A 526 24.78 -45.06 -1.85
CA ASN A 526 25.15 -44.93 -0.45
C ASN A 526 26.04 -43.70 -0.28
N ALA A 527 26.16 -43.26 0.96
CA ALA A 527 27.07 -42.19 1.32
C ALA A 527 27.96 -42.61 2.49
N TYR A 528 29.16 -42.06 2.51
CA TYR A 528 30.05 -42.09 3.66
C TYR A 528 30.10 -40.70 4.28
N CYS A 529 29.97 -40.65 5.60
CA CYS A 529 30.14 -39.44 6.39
C CYS A 529 30.77 -39.76 7.74
N THR A 530 31.24 -38.74 8.45
CA THR A 530 31.61 -38.87 9.87
C THR A 530 30.36 -38.85 10.74
N GLU A 531 30.03 -39.96 11.39
CA GLU A 531 29.08 -39.97 12.51
C GLU A 531 29.86 -39.83 13.83
N TYR A 532 29.34 -39.00 14.73
CA TYR A 532 29.83 -38.80 16.10
C TYR A 532 31.26 -38.28 16.29
N ALA A 533 31.41 -36.96 16.19
CA ALA A 533 32.21 -36.24 17.16
C ALA A 533 31.39 -35.10 17.78
N ASP A 534 31.17 -35.14 19.09
CA ASP A 534 30.68 -34.02 19.91
C ASP A 534 31.60 -32.78 19.83
N ASN A 535 32.72 -32.88 19.11
CA ASN A 535 33.67 -31.80 18.90
C ASN A 535 33.28 -31.03 17.64
N ALA A 536 32.87 -29.77 17.84
CA ALA A 536 32.40 -28.79 16.85
C ALA A 536 33.41 -28.37 15.75
N ILE A 537 34.34 -29.23 15.34
CA ILE A 537 35.44 -28.90 14.43
C ILE A 537 35.00 -28.90 12.96
N HIS A 538 34.06 -29.77 12.59
CA HIS A 538 33.51 -29.82 11.24
C HIS A 538 32.08 -29.25 11.25
N GLY A 539 31.90 -28.09 10.62
CA GLY A 539 30.59 -27.44 10.50
C GLY A 539 29.53 -28.35 9.86
N PHE A 540 28.26 -28.01 10.08
CA PHE A 540 27.15 -28.72 9.45
C PHE A 540 27.17 -28.54 7.93
N ASN A 541 27.15 -29.65 7.20
CA ASN A 541 27.00 -29.65 5.75
C ASN A 541 25.51 -29.69 5.40
N TYR A 542 24.87 -28.53 5.44
CA TYR A 542 23.45 -28.38 5.15
C TYR A 542 23.11 -28.91 3.75
N VAL A 543 23.97 -28.64 2.76
CA VAL A 543 23.74 -29.05 1.38
C VAL A 543 23.68 -30.57 1.26
N ALA A 544 24.66 -31.27 1.83
CA ALA A 544 24.74 -32.72 1.74
C ALA A 544 23.65 -33.41 2.57
N GLY A 545 23.26 -32.85 3.73
CA GLY A 545 22.13 -33.33 4.53
C GLY A 545 20.79 -33.22 3.77
N GLU A 546 20.54 -32.09 3.12
CA GLU A 546 19.34 -31.93 2.29
C GLU A 546 19.38 -32.79 1.03
N MET A 547 20.55 -32.99 0.42
CA MET A 547 20.70 -33.96 -0.69
C MET A 547 20.31 -35.37 -0.25
N LEU A 548 20.78 -35.82 0.92
CA LEU A 548 20.38 -37.12 1.49
C LEU A 548 18.87 -37.22 1.67
N ARG A 549 18.24 -36.18 2.23
CA ARG A 549 16.78 -36.12 2.39
C ARG A 549 16.05 -36.22 1.05
N LEU A 550 16.50 -35.49 0.02
CA LEU A 550 15.90 -35.51 -1.32
C LEU A 550 16.02 -36.86 -2.01
N LEU A 551 17.13 -37.56 -1.81
CA LEU A 551 17.37 -38.90 -2.37
C LEU A 551 16.63 -40.00 -1.62
N GLY A 552 15.96 -39.66 -0.50
CA GLY A 552 15.19 -40.57 0.36
C GLY A 552 16.03 -41.26 1.42
N GLY A 553 17.16 -40.68 1.82
CA GLY A 553 17.88 -41.03 3.05
C GLY A 553 17.19 -40.46 4.29
N GLY A 554 17.52 -41.02 5.46
CA GLY A 554 17.01 -40.53 6.74
C GLY A 554 17.38 -39.06 7.04
N VAL A 555 16.60 -38.42 7.90
CA VAL A 555 16.88 -37.05 8.38
C VAL A 555 18.07 -37.11 9.33
N GLY A 556 19.27 -36.86 8.82
CA GLY A 556 20.50 -36.81 9.59
C GLY A 556 21.30 -35.56 9.24
N ALA A 557 21.76 -34.84 10.26
CA ALA A 557 22.60 -33.67 10.06
C ALA A 557 24.01 -34.14 9.68
N ALA A 558 24.33 -34.07 8.39
CA ALA A 558 25.67 -34.39 7.93
C ALA A 558 26.68 -33.35 8.42
N ARG A 559 27.85 -33.83 8.86
CA ARG A 559 28.98 -32.99 9.24
C ARG A 559 30.16 -33.27 8.32
N GLY A 560 30.94 -32.23 8.04
CA GLY A 560 32.11 -32.34 7.17
C GLY A 560 31.74 -32.70 5.73
N SER A 561 32.68 -33.35 5.04
CA SER A 561 32.49 -33.74 3.64
C SER A 561 31.78 -35.09 3.54
N ILE A 562 30.86 -35.24 2.58
CA ILE A 562 30.16 -36.51 2.31
C ILE A 562 30.62 -37.05 0.97
N ALA A 563 30.97 -38.34 0.92
CA ALA A 563 31.22 -39.05 -0.32
C ALA A 563 30.04 -39.95 -0.70
N PHE A 564 29.35 -39.66 -1.81
CA PHE A 564 28.32 -40.50 -2.40
C PHE A 564 28.93 -41.48 -3.42
N PHE A 565 28.51 -42.73 -3.39
CA PHE A 565 29.00 -43.79 -4.26
C PHE A 565 27.89 -44.78 -4.61
N GLN A 566 28.09 -45.54 -5.68
CA GLN A 566 27.14 -46.55 -6.11
C GLN A 566 27.37 -47.86 -5.36
N VAL A 567 26.31 -48.61 -5.08
CA VAL A 567 26.38 -50.00 -4.62
C VAL A 567 25.47 -50.88 -5.45
N ARG A 568 25.88 -52.13 -5.66
CA ARG A 568 25.03 -53.12 -6.32
C ARG A 568 23.96 -53.61 -5.35
N LYS A 569 22.78 -53.93 -5.87
CA LYS A 569 21.70 -54.53 -5.08
C LYS A 569 22.20 -55.80 -4.39
N GLY A 570 22.09 -55.86 -3.07
CA GLY A 570 22.58 -56.99 -2.26
C GLY A 570 24.09 -57.00 -2.00
N SER A 571 24.84 -55.99 -2.46
CA SER A 571 26.26 -55.83 -2.17
C SER A 571 26.52 -54.65 -1.23
N HIS A 572 27.48 -54.84 -0.33
CA HIS A 572 28.00 -53.77 0.51
C HIS A 572 29.26 -53.13 -0.06
N ILE A 573 29.75 -53.56 -1.22
CA ILE A 573 31.01 -53.09 -1.77
C ILE A 573 30.76 -51.80 -2.58
N PRO A 574 31.48 -50.70 -2.29
CA PRO A 574 31.44 -49.48 -3.10
C PRO A 574 31.80 -49.75 -4.56
N SER A 575 31.08 -49.08 -5.46
CA SER A 575 31.30 -49.14 -6.90
C SER A 575 31.22 -47.74 -7.52
N SER A 576 31.80 -47.60 -8.71
CA SER A 576 31.83 -46.33 -9.43
C SER A 576 30.43 -45.87 -9.83
N LEU A 577 30.12 -44.59 -9.63
CA LEU A 577 28.88 -43.95 -10.08
C LEU A 577 28.81 -43.93 -11.61
N ASP A 578 27.79 -44.57 -12.19
CA ASP A 578 27.48 -44.41 -13.61
C ASP A 578 26.92 -43.02 -13.95
N LEU A 579 26.71 -42.75 -15.25
CA LEU A 579 26.22 -41.44 -15.73
C LEU A 579 24.85 -41.04 -15.16
N GLU A 580 23.95 -41.99 -14.91
CA GLU A 580 22.62 -41.70 -14.37
C GLU A 580 22.70 -41.38 -12.87
N HIS A 581 23.55 -42.08 -12.12
CA HIS A 581 23.80 -41.76 -10.71
C HIS A 581 24.48 -40.40 -10.56
N GLN A 582 25.43 -40.07 -11.45
CA GLN A 582 26.05 -38.74 -11.50
C GLN A 582 25.03 -37.65 -11.86
N GLU A 583 24.12 -37.91 -12.80
CA GLU A 583 23.03 -37.00 -13.15
C GLU A 583 22.09 -36.77 -11.96
N LEU A 584 21.71 -37.84 -11.24
CA LEU A 584 20.84 -37.77 -10.06
C LEU A 584 21.47 -36.91 -8.96
N LEU A 585 22.76 -37.12 -8.66
CA LEU A 585 23.49 -36.35 -7.64
C LEU A 585 23.65 -34.88 -8.03
N LYS A 586 23.89 -34.58 -9.32
CA LYS A 586 23.89 -33.20 -9.85
C LYS A 586 22.54 -32.52 -9.69
N LEU A 587 21.45 -33.23 -9.98
CA LEU A 587 20.09 -32.70 -9.81
C LEU A 587 19.74 -32.48 -8.35
N ALA A 588 20.13 -33.40 -7.45
CA ALA A 588 19.94 -33.24 -6.01
C ALA A 588 20.71 -32.02 -5.49
N HIS A 589 21.98 -31.90 -5.85
CA HIS A 589 22.80 -30.73 -5.49
C HIS A 589 22.21 -29.43 -6.01
N ARG A 590 21.75 -29.40 -7.26
CA ARG A 590 21.09 -28.23 -7.86
C ARG A 590 19.76 -27.89 -7.20
N ALA A 591 18.99 -28.89 -6.77
CA ALA A 591 17.74 -28.66 -6.05
C ALA A 591 17.98 -27.92 -4.73
N VAL A 592 19.03 -28.30 -4.00
CA VAL A 592 19.39 -27.73 -2.70
C VAL A 592 20.10 -26.38 -2.81
N THR A 593 21.02 -26.23 -3.76
CA THR A 593 21.74 -24.96 -3.97
C THR A 593 20.90 -23.93 -4.72
N GLY A 594 19.96 -24.38 -5.56
CA GLY A 594 19.02 -23.53 -6.28
C GLY A 594 17.87 -22.98 -5.42
N THR A 595 17.61 -23.55 -4.24
CA THR A 595 16.60 -23.07 -3.29
C THR A 595 17.02 -21.86 -2.45
N GLY A 596 18.21 -21.28 -2.69
CA GLY A 596 18.65 -20.14 -1.89
C GLY A 596 19.03 -20.52 -0.46
N ALA A 597 19.72 -21.66 -0.30
CA ALA A 597 20.51 -21.88 0.90
C ALA A 597 21.71 -20.91 0.88
N GLU A 598 21.46 -19.62 1.11
CA GLU A 598 22.46 -18.78 1.75
C GLU A 598 22.65 -19.39 3.14
N SER A 599 23.82 -19.98 3.38
CA SER A 599 24.20 -20.50 4.70
C SER A 599 23.93 -19.45 5.78
N PRO A 600 23.40 -19.84 6.96
CA PRO A 600 23.22 -18.91 8.08
C PRO A 600 24.52 -18.25 8.55
#